data_AF-A0A952HDK0-F1
#
_entry.id   AF-A0A952HDK0-F1
#
_cell.length_a   1.000
_cell.length_b   1.000
_cell.length_c   1.000
_cell.angle_alpha   90.00
_cell.angle_beta   90.00
_cell.angle_gamma   90.00
#
_symmetry.space_group_name_H-M   'P 1'
#
loop_
_entity.id
_entity.type
_entity.pdbx_description
1 polymer ?
#
loop_
_entity_poly.entity_id
_entity_poly.type
_entity_poly.pdbx_seq_one_letter_code
_entity_poly.pdbx_strand_id
1 'polypeptide(L)'
;DDRDAETVRMLDDAFPGDPGIVLALLLNRATLRPGQVLYLPAGNIHAYLRGLGIELMAASDNVLRGGLTRKRIDVPELVSVLDFTPIQATPLAPEHPAAGVETFRPDVPDFALEHIALADGVESATVALPGAAIALVTDGEVELAGATGSLHLRRGDAAGRACSRPSAAVAVSTRPESTRCAQRPAPAKQCSPRSYCSRCSRATSGAT
;
A
#
# COMPACT_ATOMS: atom_id res chain seq x y z
N ASP A 1 13.12 -9.53 -29.02
CA ASP A 1 12.40 -8.28 -28.74
C ASP A 1 13.33 -7.37 -27.94
N ASP A 2 13.38 -6.07 -28.21
CA ASP A 2 14.31 -5.14 -27.55
C ASP A 2 14.08 -5.08 -26.02
N ARG A 3 12.85 -5.37 -25.62
CA ARG A 3 12.41 -5.40 -24.23
C ARG A 3 13.09 -6.50 -23.40
N ASP A 4 13.30 -7.68 -23.96
CA ASP A 4 13.96 -8.77 -23.23
C ASP A 4 15.45 -8.49 -23.05
N ALA A 5 16.10 -7.97 -24.09
CA ALA A 5 17.51 -7.58 -24.02
C ALA A 5 17.76 -6.49 -22.97
N GLU A 6 16.84 -5.51 -22.84
CA GLU A 6 16.90 -4.50 -21.78
C GLU A 6 16.77 -5.14 -20.38
N THR A 7 15.86 -6.10 -20.21
CA THR A 7 15.71 -6.84 -18.95
C THR A 7 16.98 -7.59 -18.59
N VAL A 8 17.58 -8.31 -19.54
CA VAL A 8 18.83 -9.04 -19.33
C VAL A 8 19.92 -8.10 -18.84
N ARG A 9 20.16 -6.99 -19.55
CA ARG A 9 21.20 -6.02 -19.17
C ARG A 9 20.95 -5.44 -17.78
N MET A 10 19.72 -5.01 -17.51
CA MET A 10 19.33 -4.47 -16.20
C MET A 10 19.59 -5.48 -15.06
N LEU A 11 19.23 -6.75 -15.28
CA LEU A 11 19.40 -7.78 -14.27
C LEU A 11 20.86 -8.21 -14.12
N ASP A 12 21.63 -8.28 -15.21
CA ASP A 12 23.06 -8.59 -15.17
C ASP A 12 23.87 -7.47 -14.51
N ASP A 13 23.52 -6.20 -14.73
CA ASP A 13 24.15 -5.07 -14.04
C ASP A 13 23.93 -5.16 -12.51
N ALA A 14 22.76 -5.62 -12.06
CA ALA A 14 22.41 -5.74 -10.64
C ALA A 14 22.90 -7.06 -10.01
N PHE A 15 22.87 -8.15 -10.76
CA PHE A 15 23.18 -9.52 -10.35
C PHE A 15 24.06 -10.22 -11.39
N PRO A 16 25.33 -9.80 -11.56
CA PRO A 16 26.18 -10.30 -12.64
C PRO A 16 26.31 -11.82 -12.63
N GLY A 17 25.95 -12.45 -13.75
CA GLY A 17 26.05 -13.90 -13.93
C GLY A 17 25.05 -14.74 -13.11
N ASP A 18 24.01 -14.15 -12.52
CA ASP A 18 22.99 -14.90 -11.77
C ASP A 18 22.10 -15.73 -12.73
N PRO A 19 21.92 -17.04 -12.48
CA PRO A 19 21.11 -17.90 -13.35
C PRO A 19 19.63 -17.48 -13.40
N GLY A 20 19.15 -16.74 -12.39
CA GLY A 20 17.82 -16.15 -12.33
C GLY A 20 17.54 -15.16 -13.46
N ILE A 21 18.56 -14.63 -14.13
CA ILE A 21 18.39 -13.79 -15.34
C ILE A 21 17.70 -14.60 -16.44
N VAL A 22 18.07 -15.87 -16.62
CA VAL A 22 17.44 -16.75 -17.61
C VAL A 22 16.01 -17.08 -17.19
N LEU A 23 15.78 -17.34 -15.90
CA LEU A 23 14.43 -17.56 -15.38
C LEU A 23 13.52 -16.36 -15.64
N ALA A 24 14.02 -15.13 -15.44
CA ALA A 24 13.24 -13.91 -15.68
C ALA A 24 12.73 -13.78 -17.11
N LEU A 25 13.42 -14.36 -18.11
CA LEU A 25 12.97 -14.41 -19.51
C LEU A 25 11.82 -15.38 -19.75
N LEU A 26 11.57 -16.29 -18.82
CA LEU A 26 10.42 -17.20 -18.84
C LEU A 26 9.18 -16.60 -18.17
N LEU A 27 9.34 -15.45 -17.49
CA LEU A 27 8.26 -14.80 -16.74
C LEU A 27 7.65 -13.65 -17.54
N ASN A 28 6.39 -13.34 -17.23
CA ASN A 28 5.71 -12.18 -17.79
C ASN A 28 6.38 -10.88 -17.33
N ARG A 29 6.86 -10.04 -18.26
CA ARG A 29 7.30 -8.67 -17.96
C ARG A 29 6.11 -7.71 -17.90
N ALA A 30 5.47 -7.63 -16.74
CA ALA A 30 4.36 -6.72 -16.48
C ALA A 30 4.82 -5.28 -16.17
N THR A 31 3.97 -4.29 -16.46
CA THR A 31 4.19 -2.91 -16.05
C THR A 31 2.85 -2.33 -15.61
N LEU A 32 2.77 -1.97 -14.33
CA LEU A 32 1.57 -1.39 -13.73
C LEU A 32 1.62 0.14 -13.82
N ARG A 33 0.50 0.74 -14.19
CA ARG A 33 0.25 2.19 -14.07
C ARG A 33 -0.22 2.50 -12.64
N PRO A 34 -0.07 3.75 -12.16
CA PRO A 34 -0.68 4.17 -10.90
C PRO A 34 -2.16 3.79 -10.84
N GLY A 35 -2.59 3.22 -9.71
CA GLY A 35 -3.95 2.70 -9.51
C GLY A 35 -4.19 1.27 -9.98
N GLN A 36 -3.30 0.68 -10.79
CA GLN A 36 -3.42 -0.74 -11.15
C GLN A 36 -2.92 -1.64 -10.04
N VAL A 37 -3.68 -2.72 -9.79
CA VAL A 37 -3.37 -3.73 -8.78
C VAL A 37 -3.09 -5.06 -9.47
N LEU A 38 -2.09 -5.79 -9.00
CA LEU A 38 -1.81 -7.16 -9.44
C LEU A 38 -1.88 -8.09 -8.24
N TYR A 39 -2.63 -9.19 -8.38
CA TYR A 39 -2.68 -10.25 -7.38
C TYR A 39 -1.68 -11.34 -7.75
N LEU A 40 -0.88 -11.76 -6.76
CA LEU A 40 0.16 -12.78 -6.91
C LEU A 40 -0.20 -13.96 -6.00
N PRO A 41 -0.79 -15.04 -6.54
CA PRO A 41 -1.17 -16.20 -5.74
C PRO A 41 0.05 -16.97 -5.24
N ALA A 42 -0.15 -17.81 -4.23
CA ALA A 42 0.87 -18.74 -3.75
C ALA A 42 1.35 -19.66 -4.88
N GLY A 43 2.62 -20.08 -4.82
CA GLY A 43 3.26 -20.90 -5.86
C GLY A 43 3.64 -20.13 -7.14
N ASN A 44 3.35 -18.83 -7.23
CA ASN A 44 3.74 -18.01 -8.37
C ASN A 44 5.09 -17.31 -8.14
N ILE A 45 6.09 -17.60 -8.99
CA ILE A 45 7.38 -16.92 -8.95
C ILE A 45 7.28 -15.52 -9.58
N HIS A 46 7.80 -14.52 -8.88
CA HIS A 46 7.75 -13.13 -9.31
C HIS A 46 8.94 -12.32 -8.76
N ALA A 47 9.20 -11.18 -9.38
CA ALA A 47 10.22 -10.23 -8.93
C ALA A 47 9.78 -8.80 -9.26
N TYR A 48 9.93 -7.89 -8.30
CA TYR A 48 9.76 -6.46 -8.55
C TYR A 48 11.06 -5.87 -9.07
N LEU A 49 11.01 -5.30 -10.29
CA LEU A 49 12.20 -4.81 -10.98
C LEU A 49 12.52 -3.35 -10.66
N ARG A 50 11.52 -2.47 -10.74
CA ARG A 50 11.66 -1.02 -10.48
C ARG A 50 10.30 -0.36 -10.25
N GLY A 51 10.33 0.78 -9.58
CA GLY A 51 9.15 1.63 -9.35
C GLY A 51 8.80 1.75 -7.87
N LEU A 52 7.63 2.32 -7.61
CA LEU A 52 7.03 2.44 -6.28
C LEU A 52 5.64 1.81 -6.33
N GLY A 53 5.33 0.95 -5.37
CA GLY A 53 4.03 0.34 -5.22
C GLY A 53 3.71 0.14 -3.74
N ILE A 54 2.45 -0.16 -3.45
CA ILE A 54 2.00 -0.62 -2.15
C ILE A 54 1.83 -2.12 -2.25
N GLU A 55 2.45 -2.85 -1.34
CA GLU A 55 2.35 -4.30 -1.23
C GLU A 55 1.48 -4.67 -0.03
N LEU A 56 0.50 -5.53 -0.28
CA LEU A 56 -0.37 -6.12 0.74
C LEU A 56 -0.11 -7.62 0.73
N MET A 57 0.16 -8.18 1.90
CA MET A 57 0.39 -9.60 2.07
C MET A 57 -0.37 -10.09 3.30
N ALA A 58 -0.77 -11.36 3.27
CA ALA A 58 -1.14 -12.05 4.48
C ALA A 58 0.04 -12.02 5.47
N ALA A 59 -0.23 -12.15 6.76
CA ALA A 59 0.80 -12.15 7.80
C ALA A 59 1.66 -13.43 7.69
N SER A 60 2.64 -13.40 6.80
CA SER A 60 3.58 -14.47 6.48
C SER A 60 4.90 -13.86 6.04
N ASP A 61 6.00 -14.46 6.47
CA ASP A 61 7.36 -14.14 6.06
C ASP A 61 8.02 -15.30 5.29
N ASN A 62 7.24 -16.30 4.89
CA ASN A 62 7.70 -17.43 4.11
C ASN A 62 8.08 -16.99 2.69
N VAL A 63 9.38 -16.86 2.44
CA VAL A 63 9.92 -16.49 1.12
C VAL A 63 10.96 -17.50 0.68
N LEU A 64 10.61 -18.28 -0.35
CA LEU A 64 11.56 -19.05 -1.15
C LEU A 64 12.11 -18.18 -2.29
N ARG A 65 13.40 -18.31 -2.56
CA ARG A 65 14.09 -17.50 -3.58
C ARG A 65 14.31 -18.33 -4.83
N GLY A 66 14.05 -17.75 -6.00
CA GLY A 66 14.28 -18.42 -7.29
C GLY A 66 15.48 -17.90 -8.09
N GLY A 67 16.16 -16.87 -7.61
CA GLY A 67 17.28 -16.23 -8.31
C GLY A 67 17.40 -14.76 -7.93
N LEU A 68 18.22 -14.02 -8.66
CA LEU A 68 18.44 -12.58 -8.47
C LEU A 68 18.80 -12.26 -7.03
N THR A 69 19.70 -13.05 -6.45
CA THR A 69 20.03 -12.96 -5.04
C THR A 69 21.39 -13.56 -4.73
N ARG A 70 22.08 -12.99 -3.75
CA ARG A 70 23.32 -13.56 -3.19
C ARG A 70 23.05 -14.54 -2.05
N LYS A 71 21.79 -14.68 -1.62
CA LYS A 71 21.39 -15.57 -0.51
C LYS A 71 21.23 -17.00 -1.00
N ARG A 72 21.24 -17.96 -0.06
CA ARG A 72 20.99 -19.38 -0.36
C ARG A 72 19.62 -19.54 -1.04
N ILE A 73 19.62 -20.34 -2.10
CA ILE A 73 18.44 -20.82 -2.81
C ILE A 73 18.28 -22.30 -2.49
N ASP A 74 17.08 -22.69 -2.05
CA ASP A 74 16.72 -24.10 -1.85
C ASP A 74 15.95 -24.58 -3.08
N VAL A 75 16.68 -25.08 -4.08
CA VAL A 75 16.09 -25.45 -5.38
C VAL A 75 15.07 -26.59 -5.27
N PRO A 76 15.34 -27.70 -4.55
CA PRO A 76 14.37 -28.78 -4.42
C PRO A 76 13.05 -28.31 -3.79
N GLU A 77 13.13 -27.49 -2.74
CA GLU A 77 11.93 -26.95 -2.07
C GLU A 77 11.20 -25.92 -2.94
N LEU A 78 11.94 -25.08 -3.68
CA LEU A 78 11.31 -24.17 -4.62
C LEU A 78 10.50 -24.93 -5.68
N VAL A 79 11.09 -25.95 -6.31
CA VAL A 79 10.41 -26.74 -7.35
C VAL A 79 9.22 -27.53 -6.79
N SER A 80 9.25 -27.91 -5.51
CA SER A 80 8.14 -28.67 -4.89
C SER A 80 6.88 -27.83 -4.69
N VAL A 81 6.99 -26.50 -4.56
CA VAL A 81 5.85 -25.60 -4.27
C VAL A 81 5.43 -24.71 -5.44
N LEU A 82 6.22 -24.62 -6.51
CA LEU A 82 5.88 -23.79 -7.67
C LEU A 82 4.71 -24.39 -8.47
N ASP A 83 3.81 -23.52 -8.90
CA ASP A 83 2.83 -23.82 -9.95
C ASP A 83 3.40 -23.34 -11.30
N PHE A 84 3.64 -24.30 -12.20
CA PHE A 84 4.18 -24.04 -13.53
C PHE A 84 3.10 -23.76 -14.58
N THR A 85 1.83 -23.68 -14.18
CA THR A 85 0.73 -23.31 -15.07
C THR A 85 0.92 -21.88 -15.57
N PRO A 86 0.98 -21.64 -16.90
CA PRO A 86 1.12 -20.30 -17.43
C PRO A 86 -0.06 -19.42 -17.03
N ILE A 87 0.24 -18.24 -16.50
CA ILE A 87 -0.77 -17.22 -16.16
C ILE A 87 -0.56 -15.95 -16.99
N GLN A 88 -1.62 -15.17 -17.16
CA GLN A 88 -1.50 -13.81 -17.68
C GLN A 88 -1.28 -12.83 -16.52
N ALA A 89 -0.38 -11.86 -16.70
CA ALA A 89 -0.16 -10.79 -15.73
C ALA A 89 -1.20 -9.66 -15.91
N THR A 90 -2.48 -10.01 -15.82
CA THR A 90 -3.60 -9.08 -15.99
C THR A 90 -3.90 -8.38 -14.66
N PRO A 91 -3.97 -7.04 -14.61
CA PRO A 91 -4.38 -6.33 -13.42
C PRO A 91 -5.76 -6.76 -12.93
N LEU A 92 -5.92 -6.82 -11.61
CA LEU A 92 -7.19 -7.10 -10.97
C LEU A 92 -8.19 -5.97 -11.26
N ALA A 93 -9.39 -6.32 -11.71
CA ALA A 93 -10.45 -5.34 -11.93
C ALA A 93 -11.10 -4.94 -10.59
N PRO A 94 -11.32 -3.63 -10.34
CA PRO A 94 -12.01 -3.19 -9.14
C PRO A 94 -13.54 -3.33 -9.26
N GLU A 95 -14.17 -3.53 -8.11
CA GLU A 95 -15.58 -3.24 -7.91
C GLU A 95 -15.77 -1.74 -7.58
N HIS A 96 -16.94 -1.18 -7.89
CA HIS A 96 -17.23 0.24 -7.67
C HIS A 96 -18.47 0.40 -6.77
N PRO A 97 -18.35 0.22 -5.45
CA PRO A 97 -19.50 0.26 -4.54
C PRO A 97 -20.09 1.67 -4.37
N ALA A 98 -19.31 2.72 -4.64
CA ALA A 98 -19.73 4.12 -4.56
C ALA A 98 -18.86 5.01 -5.45
N ALA A 99 -19.28 6.25 -5.67
CA ALA A 99 -18.49 7.25 -6.38
C ALA A 99 -17.16 7.51 -5.63
N GLY A 100 -16.05 7.48 -6.36
CA GLY A 100 -14.71 7.68 -5.80
C GLY A 100 -14.20 6.52 -4.93
N VAL A 101 -14.85 5.36 -4.95
CA VAL A 101 -14.41 4.15 -4.22
C VAL A 101 -14.25 2.99 -5.20
N GLU A 102 -13.04 2.44 -5.23
CA GLU A 102 -12.69 1.21 -5.92
C GLU A 102 -12.32 0.14 -4.89
N THR A 103 -12.94 -1.04 -4.97
CA THR A 103 -12.62 -2.16 -4.09
C THR A 103 -11.96 -3.28 -4.87
N PHE A 104 -10.76 -3.67 -4.45
CA PHE A 104 -10.03 -4.82 -5.00
C PHE A 104 -10.09 -5.98 -4.02
N ARG A 105 -10.68 -7.11 -4.48
CA ARG A 105 -10.79 -8.35 -3.71
C ARG A 105 -10.00 -9.47 -4.38
N PRO A 106 -8.75 -9.72 -3.96
CA PRO A 106 -8.03 -10.91 -4.40
C PRO A 106 -8.74 -12.18 -3.91
N ASP A 107 -8.44 -13.32 -4.53
CA ASP A 107 -9.01 -14.62 -4.16
C ASP A 107 -8.32 -15.18 -2.89
N VAL A 108 -8.38 -14.40 -1.81
CA VAL A 108 -7.94 -14.74 -0.44
C VAL A 108 -8.88 -14.09 0.58
N PRO A 109 -9.12 -14.74 1.72
CA PRO A 109 -10.01 -14.19 2.76
C PRO A 109 -9.33 -13.12 3.64
N ASP A 110 -8.01 -12.99 3.56
CA ASP A 110 -7.19 -12.25 4.53
C ASP A 110 -7.39 -10.73 4.48
N PHE A 111 -7.57 -10.15 3.29
CA PHE A 111 -7.67 -8.71 3.10
C PHE A 111 -8.41 -8.31 1.83
N ALA A 112 -8.91 -7.08 1.82
CA ALA A 112 -9.36 -6.35 0.64
C ALA A 112 -8.69 -4.97 0.63
N LEU A 113 -8.53 -4.38 -0.56
CA LEU A 113 -8.01 -3.02 -0.72
C LEU A 113 -9.13 -2.10 -1.16
N GLU A 114 -9.39 -1.07 -0.35
CA GLU A 114 -10.24 0.06 -0.72
C GLU A 114 -9.36 1.20 -1.21
N HIS A 115 -9.47 1.55 -2.48
CA HIS A 115 -8.82 2.70 -3.09
C HIS A 115 -9.84 3.84 -3.22
N ILE A 116 -9.55 4.99 -2.60
CA ILE A 116 -10.48 6.11 -2.52
C ILE A 116 -9.86 7.31 -3.24
N ALA A 117 -10.53 7.77 -4.30
CA ALA A 117 -10.15 8.92 -5.09
C ALA A 117 -11.30 9.94 -5.10
N LEU A 118 -11.14 11.02 -4.33
CA LEU A 118 -12.11 12.12 -4.27
C LEU A 118 -11.79 13.16 -5.35
N ALA A 119 -12.15 12.83 -6.59
CA ALA A 119 -11.94 13.66 -7.78
C ALA A 119 -13.27 13.93 -8.51
N ASP A 120 -13.25 14.77 -9.54
CA ASP A 120 -14.38 14.98 -10.45
C ASP A 120 -15.70 15.36 -9.76
N GLY A 121 -15.62 16.23 -8.74
CA GLY A 121 -16.78 16.70 -7.98
C GLY A 121 -17.24 15.75 -6.86
N VAL A 122 -16.54 14.64 -6.63
CA VAL A 122 -16.76 13.79 -5.45
C VAL A 122 -16.05 14.42 -4.24
N GLU A 123 -16.82 15.05 -3.36
CA GLU A 123 -16.28 15.73 -2.17
C GLU A 123 -16.04 14.79 -0.98
N SER A 124 -16.79 13.68 -0.93
CA SER A 124 -16.70 12.70 0.14
C SER A 124 -17.14 11.30 -0.29
N ALA A 125 -16.62 10.29 0.40
CA ALA A 125 -17.02 8.89 0.28
C ALA A 125 -17.18 8.26 1.67
N THR A 126 -18.04 7.24 1.78
CA THR A 126 -18.17 6.45 3.01
C THR A 126 -17.72 5.03 2.74
N VAL A 127 -16.83 4.51 3.57
CA VAL A 127 -16.31 3.14 3.45
C VAL A 127 -16.67 2.32 4.67
N ALA A 128 -17.22 1.13 4.44
CA ALA A 128 -17.52 0.16 5.47
C ALA A 128 -16.25 -0.61 5.86
N LEU A 129 -15.99 -0.70 7.16
CA LEU A 129 -14.83 -1.36 7.75
C LEU A 129 -15.31 -2.56 8.58
N PRO A 130 -15.36 -3.77 8.00
CA PRO A 130 -15.84 -4.96 8.69
C PRO A 130 -14.93 -5.41 9.83
N GLY A 131 -13.64 -5.03 9.80
CA GLY A 131 -12.65 -5.40 10.80
C GLY A 131 -11.52 -4.39 10.97
N ALA A 132 -10.34 -4.86 11.34
CA ALA A 132 -9.15 -4.02 11.40
C ALA A 132 -8.87 -3.37 10.03
N ALA A 133 -8.41 -2.13 10.05
CA ALA A 133 -8.13 -1.38 8.83
C ALA A 133 -6.94 -0.46 9.02
N ILE A 134 -6.19 -0.24 7.94
CA ILE A 134 -5.12 0.75 7.86
C ILE A 134 -5.47 1.69 6.70
N ALA A 135 -5.55 2.98 6.99
CA ALA A 135 -5.62 4.02 5.97
C ALA A 135 -4.22 4.57 5.72
N LEU A 136 -3.85 4.74 4.46
CA LEU A 136 -2.59 5.36 4.03
C LEU A 136 -2.93 6.44 3.00
N VAL A 137 -2.49 7.68 3.23
CA VAL A 137 -2.71 8.78 2.28
C VAL A 137 -1.56 8.83 1.30
N THR A 138 -1.83 8.51 0.04
CA THR A 138 -0.81 8.46 -1.02
C THR A 138 -0.64 9.80 -1.75
N ASP A 139 -1.70 10.61 -1.78
CA ASP A 139 -1.70 11.95 -2.35
C ASP A 139 -2.66 12.90 -1.63
N GLY A 140 -2.39 14.20 -1.73
CA GLY A 140 -3.23 15.25 -1.15
C GLY A 140 -3.35 15.21 0.38
N GLU A 141 -4.53 15.59 0.85
CA GLU A 141 -4.92 15.57 2.26
C GLU A 141 -6.40 15.22 2.41
N VAL A 142 -6.73 14.48 3.46
CA VAL A 142 -8.10 14.02 3.73
C VAL A 142 -8.45 14.19 5.20
N GLU A 143 -9.74 14.24 5.47
CA GLU A 143 -10.29 14.10 6.81
C GLU A 143 -11.02 12.75 6.90
N LEU A 144 -10.61 11.92 7.86
CA LEU A 144 -11.29 10.67 8.21
C LEU A 144 -12.20 10.95 9.40
N ALA A 145 -13.50 10.78 9.24
CA ALA A 145 -14.47 10.92 10.31
C ALA A 145 -15.09 9.56 10.67
N GLY A 146 -14.90 9.16 11.92
CA GLY A 146 -15.55 7.99 12.52
C GLY A 146 -16.50 8.38 13.65
N ALA A 147 -17.17 7.38 14.23
CA ALA A 147 -18.17 7.60 15.28
C ALA A 147 -17.67 8.36 16.52
N THR A 148 -16.36 8.30 16.82
CA THR A 148 -15.78 8.90 18.04
C THR A 148 -14.91 10.13 17.78
N GLY A 149 -14.83 10.61 16.54
CA GLY A 149 -14.03 11.79 16.19
C GLY A 149 -13.50 11.75 14.76
N SER A 150 -12.80 12.81 14.37
CA SER A 150 -12.11 12.91 13.09
C SER A 150 -10.60 12.97 13.23
N LEU A 151 -9.91 12.58 12.17
CA LEU A 151 -8.47 12.61 12.04
C LEU A 151 -8.10 13.22 10.68
N HIS A 152 -7.29 14.27 10.71
CA HIS A 152 -6.73 14.86 9.50
C HIS A 152 -5.43 14.15 9.15
N LEU A 153 -5.31 13.71 7.90
CA LEU A 153 -4.13 13.01 7.38
C LEU A 153 -3.66 13.69 6.10
N ARG A 154 -2.35 13.82 5.95
CA ARG A 154 -1.69 14.32 4.74
C ARG A 154 -0.97 13.19 4.05
N ARG A 155 -0.56 13.42 2.80
CA ARG A 155 0.32 12.51 2.06
C ARG A 155 1.47 11.99 2.93
N GLY A 156 1.57 10.66 3.04
CA GLY A 156 2.57 9.95 3.84
C GLY A 156 2.09 9.59 5.25
N ASP A 157 1.00 10.16 5.73
CA ASP A 157 0.41 9.78 7.01
C ASP A 157 -0.40 8.48 6.88
N ALA A 158 -0.45 7.73 7.98
CA ALA A 158 -1.25 6.52 8.11
C ALA A 158 -2.00 6.47 9.43
N ALA A 159 -3.16 5.81 9.44
CA ALA A 159 -3.98 5.60 10.62
C ALA A 159 -4.51 4.17 10.68
N GLY A 160 -4.51 3.59 11.88
CA GLY A 160 -4.99 2.23 12.12
C GLY A 160 -6.27 2.22 12.94
N ARG A 161 -7.20 1.34 12.58
CA ARG A 161 -8.35 0.94 13.40
C ARG A 161 -8.16 -0.49 13.87
N ALA A 162 -8.22 -0.69 15.19
CA ALA A 162 -8.24 -2.03 15.78
C ALA A 162 -9.65 -2.68 15.66
N CYS A 163 -9.68 -4.01 15.60
CA CYS A 163 -10.89 -4.82 15.41
C CYS A 163 -11.84 -4.88 16.64
N SER A 164 -11.56 -4.14 17.72
CA SER A 164 -12.27 -4.29 19.01
C SER A 164 -13.72 -3.78 19.03
N ARG A 165 -14.29 -3.36 17.90
CA ARG A 165 -15.66 -2.85 17.77
C ARG A 165 -16.34 -3.45 16.53
N PRO A 166 -17.68 -3.60 16.53
CA PRO A 166 -18.43 -4.09 15.37
C PRO A 166 -18.15 -3.27 14.11
N SER A 167 -18.56 -3.80 12.95
CA SER A 167 -18.47 -3.13 11.65
C SER A 167 -18.78 -1.64 11.77
N ALA A 168 -17.88 -0.81 11.29
CA ALA A 168 -17.97 0.65 11.37
C ALA A 168 -17.96 1.25 9.97
N ALA A 169 -18.47 2.45 9.82
CA ALA A 169 -18.26 3.24 8.62
C ALA A 169 -17.29 4.39 8.94
N VAL A 170 -16.41 4.71 7.99
CA VAL A 170 -15.57 5.90 8.04
C VAL A 170 -15.95 6.76 6.84
N ALA A 171 -16.29 8.02 7.11
CA ALA A 171 -16.44 9.02 6.07
C ALA A 171 -15.06 9.61 5.76
N VAL A 172 -14.75 9.73 4.48
CA VAL A 172 -13.53 10.32 3.94
C VAL A 172 -13.96 11.53 3.15
N SER A 173 -13.42 12.70 3.45
CA SER A 173 -13.72 13.92 2.70
C SER A 173 -12.47 14.72 2.39
N THR A 174 -12.53 15.47 1.30
CA THR A 174 -11.58 16.57 1.09
C THR A 174 -11.87 17.66 2.12
N ARG A 175 -10.83 18.39 2.52
CA ARG A 175 -11.03 19.48 3.47
C ARG A 175 -11.64 20.67 2.74
N PRO A 176 -12.73 21.28 3.23
CA PRO A 176 -13.20 22.53 2.66
C PRO A 176 -12.13 23.62 2.83
N GLU A 177 -11.88 24.40 1.78
CA GLU A 177 -10.84 25.44 1.77
C GLU A 177 -10.96 26.46 2.92
N SER A 178 -12.18 26.64 3.46
CA SER A 178 -12.48 27.58 4.55
C SER A 178 -11.94 27.19 5.92
N THR A 179 -11.42 25.97 6.11
CA THR A 179 -10.87 25.48 7.39
C THR A 179 -9.35 25.28 7.36
N ARG A 180 -8.63 25.92 6.43
CA ARG A 180 -7.19 26.17 6.55
C ARG A 180 -6.94 27.09 7.75
N CYS A 181 -7.07 26.53 8.94
CA CYS A 181 -6.68 27.18 10.19
C CYS A 181 -5.22 27.59 10.01
N ALA A 182 -4.97 28.90 10.05
CA ALA A 182 -3.68 29.51 9.76
C ALA A 182 -2.56 28.68 10.40
N GLN A 183 -1.69 28.11 9.59
CA GLN A 183 -0.45 27.55 10.06
C GLN A 183 0.32 28.70 10.71
N ARG A 184 0.21 28.82 12.04
CA ARG A 184 1.14 29.64 12.82
C ARG A 184 2.54 29.09 12.52
N PRO A 185 3.48 29.92 12.04
CA PRO A 185 4.84 29.45 11.83
C PRO A 185 5.37 28.89 13.16
N ALA A 186 5.90 27.67 13.11
CA ALA A 186 6.54 27.07 14.27
C ALA A 186 7.66 28.01 14.75
N PRO A 187 7.73 28.38 16.04
CA PRO A 187 8.88 29.12 16.53
C PRO A 187 10.12 28.24 16.36
N ALA A 188 11.17 28.79 15.74
CA ALA A 188 12.44 28.12 15.54
C ALA A 188 12.96 27.58 16.88
N LYS A 189 12.91 26.26 17.07
CA LYS A 189 13.53 25.61 18.22
C LYS A 189 14.98 25.32 17.86
N GLN A 190 15.89 26.06 18.50
CA GLN A 190 17.29 25.67 18.63
C GLN A 190 17.34 24.30 19.33
N CYS A 191 17.88 23.29 18.64
CA CYS A 191 18.16 21.98 19.22
C CYS A 191 19.29 22.11 20.25
N SER A 192 19.05 21.66 21.48
CA SER A 192 20.12 21.20 22.36
C SER A 192 19.83 19.75 22.80
N PRO A 193 20.86 18.88 22.94
CA PRO A 193 20.66 17.45 23.03
C PRO A 193 20.55 17.03 24.49
N ARG A 194 19.33 16.94 25.02
CA ARG A 194 18.90 16.03 26.12
C ARG A 194 17.53 16.47 26.62
N SER A 195 16.54 15.61 26.43
CA SER A 195 15.44 15.29 27.37
C SER A 195 14.18 14.89 26.63
N TYR A 196 13.84 13.62 26.80
CA TYR A 196 12.56 12.99 26.57
C TYR A 196 11.46 13.81 27.26
N CYS A 197 10.42 14.26 26.54
CA CYS A 197 9.27 14.91 27.16
C CYS A 197 7.96 14.29 26.66
N SER A 198 7.29 13.66 27.61
CA SER A 198 5.99 13.03 27.51
C SER A 198 4.88 14.04 27.77
N ARG A 199 3.68 13.74 27.23
CA ARG A 199 2.36 14.33 27.48
C ARG A 199 2.00 15.60 26.72
N CYS A 200 0.86 15.55 26.05
CA CYS A 200 -0.05 16.68 25.92
C CYS A 200 -1.39 16.27 26.53
N SER A 201 -1.74 16.93 27.64
CA SER A 201 -2.97 16.76 28.40
C SER A 201 -4.12 17.57 27.79
N ARG A 202 -5.35 17.06 27.98
CA ARG A 202 -6.63 17.75 27.72
C ARG A 202 -6.64 19.17 28.31
N ALA A 203 -7.28 20.10 27.60
CA ALA A 203 -7.82 21.33 28.18
C ALA A 203 -9.32 21.37 27.90
N THR A 204 -10.11 21.32 28.98
CA THR A 204 -11.53 21.69 29.02
C THR A 204 -11.69 22.96 29.86
N SER A 205 -12.62 23.81 29.42
CA SER A 205 -13.45 24.79 30.17
C SER A 205 -12.92 26.19 30.53
N GLY A 206 -13.83 27.18 30.41
CA GLY A 206 -13.82 28.52 31.01
C GLY A 206 -14.16 29.63 30.00
N ALA A 207 -15.43 29.95 29.70
CA ALA A 207 -16.36 30.80 30.45
C ALA A 207 -16.02 32.31 30.44
N THR A 208 -16.80 33.07 29.66
CA THR A 208 -17.47 34.33 30.02
C THR A 208 -18.73 34.42 29.18
#